data_AF-A0A535CUE9-F1
#
_entry.id   AF-A0A535CUE9-F1
#
_cell.length_a   1.000
_cell.length_b   1.000
_cell.length_c   1.000
_cell.angle_alpha   90.00
_cell.angle_beta   90.00
_cell.angle_gamma   90.00
#
_symmetry.space_group_name_H-M   'P 1'
#
loop_
_entity.id
_entity.type
_entity.pdbx_description
1 polymer ?
#
loop_
_entity_poly.entity_id
_entity_poly.type
_entity_poly.pdbx_seq_one_letter_code
_entity_poly.pdbx_strand_id
1 'polypeptide(L)'
;MTIMALSAFAAIAPRSAAAAPSSWLEVDGNIAFDSASGASFDWGNSGATSPTTSCPSASDVSTSGAGGLFNCGSPDAGSAPPTAPPLTTAAAADASIRSTAFVADAISSDDTTCGSGDPTTFVGGQKNGDKISGIGYTTGSNPSKSDLGNVYAITHVKGNGHPEIFFGAERLVNNGDSHVDFEFLQSVTTAPTACAGTFAGDRTEGDLLIAVDFTGGGAIPGFTIYEWHCNADPGTQPADGTVCDPTGTTPPHYESITAPAAVTVQVNSAEIPCGGWVCRDKITGNAVQVAANDFMEGGIDLDALNFTGCINTYVPHTRAAQPFTASLADFAGPIPLATCVNPPVANAGAGASTSSVAWGLGLLAAGLTLLGGMRRRRRR
;
A
#
# COMPACT_ATOMS: atom_id res chain seq x y z
N MET A 1 55.79 -18.69 40.58
CA MET A 1 55.65 -17.84 39.37
C MET A 1 54.52 -18.45 38.56
N THR A 2 53.29 -18.04 38.86
CA THR A 2 52.07 -18.65 38.32
C THR A 2 51.45 -17.62 37.40
N ILE A 3 51.42 -17.92 36.10
CA ILE A 3 50.86 -17.06 35.06
C ILE A 3 49.33 -17.23 35.13
N MET A 4 48.63 -16.18 35.55
CA MET A 4 47.18 -16.13 35.57
C MET A 4 46.71 -15.65 34.18
N ALA A 5 46.09 -16.54 33.42
CA ALA A 5 45.49 -16.22 32.14
C ALA A 5 44.22 -15.38 32.36
N LEU A 6 44.18 -14.18 31.78
CA LEU A 6 43.03 -13.29 31.82
C LEU A 6 42.10 -13.66 30.65
N SER A 7 41.04 -14.39 30.95
CA SER A 7 39.98 -14.70 29.99
C SER A 7 39.14 -13.44 29.75
N ALA A 8 39.27 -12.82 28.57
CA ALA A 8 38.38 -11.76 28.15
C ALA A 8 37.01 -12.36 27.78
N PHE A 9 36.06 -12.29 28.71
CA PHE A 9 34.65 -12.47 28.38
C PHE A 9 34.20 -11.23 27.59
N ALA A 10 33.99 -11.41 26.29
CA ALA A 10 33.22 -10.45 25.52
C ALA A 10 31.81 -10.42 26.10
N ALA A 11 31.41 -9.29 26.66
CA ALA A 11 30.05 -9.05 27.08
C ALA A 11 29.17 -9.09 25.83
N ILE A 12 28.44 -10.18 25.64
CA ILE A 12 27.30 -10.24 24.73
C ILE A 12 26.29 -9.27 25.33
N ALA A 13 26.12 -8.11 24.71
CA ALA A 13 25.03 -7.21 25.05
C ALA A 13 23.71 -8.00 24.95
N PRO A 14 22.79 -7.87 25.92
CA PRO A 14 21.49 -8.51 25.80
C PRO A 14 20.84 -7.98 24.51
N ARG A 15 20.65 -8.88 23.53
CA ARG A 15 19.80 -8.62 22.37
C ARG A 15 18.42 -8.26 22.93
N SER A 16 17.95 -7.07 22.61
CA SER A 16 16.71 -6.46 23.10
C SER A 16 15.54 -7.44 22.95
N ALA A 17 14.78 -7.67 24.03
CA ALA A 17 13.40 -8.15 23.90
C ALA A 17 12.59 -7.03 23.22
N ALA A 18 11.91 -7.19 22.07
CA ALA A 18 11.51 -8.36 21.31
C ALA A 18 11.78 -8.10 19.82
N ALA A 19 12.20 -9.14 19.08
CA ALA A 19 12.29 -9.10 17.62
C ALA A 19 10.88 -9.27 17.03
N ALA A 20 9.99 -8.30 17.25
CA ALA A 20 8.61 -8.34 16.81
C ALA A 20 8.03 -6.92 16.69
N PRO A 21 7.04 -6.71 15.81
CA PRO A 21 6.30 -5.45 15.74
C PRO A 21 5.71 -5.10 17.10
N SER A 22 5.70 -3.82 17.46
CA SER A 22 5.08 -3.36 18.69
C SER A 22 3.56 -3.56 18.66
N SER A 23 2.95 -3.65 19.84
CA SER A 23 1.50 -3.67 20.00
C SER A 23 0.86 -2.29 19.80
N TRP A 24 1.56 -1.32 19.19
CA TRP A 24 1.05 0.05 19.02
C TRP A 24 -0.23 0.06 18.16
N LEU A 25 -0.21 -0.73 17.08
CA LEU A 25 -1.38 -1.10 16.29
C LEU A 25 -1.89 -2.49 16.72
N GLU A 26 -3.19 -2.65 16.83
CA GLU A 26 -3.83 -3.96 16.97
C GLU A 26 -3.63 -4.74 15.66
N VAL A 27 -2.95 -5.89 15.73
CA VAL A 27 -2.80 -6.85 14.63
C VAL A 27 -3.45 -8.15 15.07
N ASP A 28 -4.78 -8.16 15.08
CA ASP A 28 -5.62 -9.15 15.75
C ASP A 28 -6.71 -9.78 14.84
N GLY A 29 -6.81 -9.29 13.61
CA GLY A 29 -7.81 -9.69 12.62
C GLY A 29 -9.11 -8.89 12.73
N ASN A 30 -9.11 -7.74 13.41
CA ASN A 30 -10.18 -6.75 13.40
C ASN A 30 -9.72 -5.48 12.69
N ILE A 31 -10.71 -4.71 12.20
CA ILE A 31 -10.45 -3.39 11.61
C ILE A 31 -10.74 -2.27 12.62
N ALA A 32 -11.68 -2.51 13.54
CA ALA A 32 -12.16 -1.50 14.46
C ALA A 32 -11.51 -1.69 15.83
N PHE A 33 -10.86 -0.62 16.30
CA PHE A 33 -10.13 -0.64 17.57
C PHE A 33 -11.00 -1.14 18.72
N ASP A 34 -10.53 -2.19 19.39
CA ASP A 34 -11.25 -2.89 20.46
C ASP A 34 -10.59 -2.76 21.84
N SER A 35 -9.50 -1.98 21.92
CA SER A 35 -8.78 -1.64 23.15
C SER A 35 -8.01 -2.81 23.75
N ALA A 36 -7.40 -3.63 22.90
CA ALA A 36 -6.39 -4.60 23.27
C ALA A 36 -5.28 -3.95 24.11
N SER A 37 -4.81 -4.71 25.10
CA SER A 37 -3.88 -4.21 26.10
C SER A 37 -2.56 -3.74 25.48
N GLY A 38 -2.28 -2.44 25.59
CA GLY A 38 -1.03 -1.84 25.10
C GLY A 38 -1.14 -1.24 23.70
N ALA A 39 -2.30 -1.36 23.04
CA ALA A 39 -2.57 -0.71 21.78
C ALA A 39 -3.05 0.72 21.93
N SER A 40 -2.66 1.54 20.96
CA SER A 40 -3.09 2.93 20.83
C SER A 40 -4.02 3.11 19.63
N PHE A 41 -3.83 2.29 18.59
CA PHE A 41 -4.61 2.35 17.37
C PHE A 41 -4.99 0.98 16.82
N ASP A 42 -5.98 1.01 15.94
CA ASP A 42 -6.32 0.01 14.93
C ASP A 42 -6.67 0.78 13.63
N TRP A 43 -6.92 0.10 12.52
CA TRP A 43 -7.16 0.69 11.21
C TRP A 43 -8.33 1.67 11.18
N GLY A 44 -9.41 1.35 11.89
CA GLY A 44 -10.71 1.98 11.79
C GLY A 44 -11.28 2.45 13.12
N ASN A 45 -12.22 3.38 13.01
CA ASN A 45 -12.94 4.15 14.04
C ASN A 45 -12.71 5.66 13.86
N SER A 46 -13.63 6.47 14.37
CA SER A 46 -13.58 7.93 14.29
C SER A 46 -12.44 8.61 15.05
N GLY A 47 -11.70 7.87 15.88
CA GLY A 47 -10.71 8.40 16.82
C GLY A 47 -11.32 9.11 18.05
N ALA A 48 -12.63 9.36 18.08
CA ALA A 48 -13.36 9.92 19.20
C ALA A 48 -14.21 8.87 19.91
N THR A 49 -14.23 8.89 21.25
CA THR A 49 -15.21 8.09 22.00
C THR A 49 -16.63 8.53 21.65
N SER A 50 -17.49 7.55 21.40
CA SER A 50 -18.85 7.78 20.90
C SER A 50 -19.72 8.65 21.84
N PRO A 51 -20.66 9.45 21.28
CA PRO A 51 -20.78 9.75 19.86
C PRO A 51 -20.18 11.11 19.55
N THR A 52 -19.42 11.22 18.45
CA THR A 52 -19.76 12.25 17.45
C THR A 52 -19.29 11.83 16.05
N THR A 53 -20.25 11.63 15.16
CA THR A 53 -20.10 11.56 13.70
C THR A 53 -19.71 12.94 13.17
N SER A 54 -18.42 13.12 12.89
CA SER A 54 -17.83 14.40 12.47
C SER A 54 -17.27 14.36 11.05
N CYS A 55 -17.66 13.37 10.24
CA CYS A 55 -17.25 13.35 8.85
C CYS A 55 -17.73 14.63 8.13
N PRO A 56 -16.92 15.20 7.23
CA PRO A 56 -17.25 16.44 6.56
C PRO A 56 -18.58 16.36 5.78
N SER A 57 -18.90 15.20 5.21
CA SER A 57 -20.15 14.95 4.52
C SER A 57 -21.02 13.92 5.25
N ALA A 58 -22.34 14.10 5.15
CA ALA A 58 -23.32 13.13 5.66
C ALA A 58 -23.37 11.83 4.84
N SER A 59 -22.80 11.82 3.64
CA SER A 59 -22.65 10.62 2.81
C SER A 59 -21.43 9.78 3.17
N ASP A 60 -20.49 10.33 3.94
CA ASP A 60 -19.27 9.63 4.31
C ASP A 60 -19.61 8.51 5.30
N VAL A 61 -18.90 7.39 5.16
CA VAL A 61 -18.99 6.26 6.07
C VAL A 61 -18.20 6.59 7.33
N SER A 62 -18.82 6.38 8.48
CA SER A 62 -18.16 6.57 9.77
C SER A 62 -18.40 5.39 10.68
N THR A 63 -17.35 4.94 11.35
CA THR A 63 -17.44 4.00 12.46
C THR A 63 -17.11 4.74 13.75
N SER A 64 -17.98 4.68 14.76
CA SER A 64 -17.76 5.38 16.03
C SER A 64 -16.78 4.61 16.92
N GLY A 65 -15.85 5.31 17.57
CA GLY A 65 -14.89 4.67 18.46
C GLY A 65 -13.61 5.48 18.58
N ALA A 66 -12.84 5.21 19.63
CA ALA A 66 -11.49 5.73 19.79
C ALA A 66 -10.50 4.91 18.94
N GLY A 67 -9.23 5.34 18.88
CA GLY A 67 -8.13 4.52 18.37
C GLY A 67 -8.15 4.21 16.87
N GLY A 68 -9.04 4.77 16.06
CA GLY A 68 -8.99 4.51 14.62
C GLY A 68 -7.95 5.37 13.90
N LEU A 69 -7.16 4.75 13.02
CA LEU A 69 -6.26 5.46 12.10
C LEU A 69 -7.03 6.22 11.03
N PHE A 70 -7.99 5.56 10.39
CA PHE A 70 -8.74 6.08 9.26
C PHE A 70 -10.24 6.11 9.53
N ASN A 71 -10.93 7.12 8.99
CA ASN A 71 -12.39 7.23 9.03
C ASN A 71 -12.87 8.19 7.93
N CYS A 72 -14.17 8.22 7.64
CA CYS A 72 -14.78 9.16 6.68
C CYS A 72 -14.41 8.89 5.22
N GLY A 73 -14.30 7.62 4.83
CA GLY A 73 -14.30 7.23 3.42
C GLY A 73 -15.69 7.43 2.81
N SER A 74 -15.77 7.78 1.54
CA SER A 74 -17.05 8.09 0.88
C SER A 74 -17.40 7.02 -0.15
N PRO A 75 -18.67 6.58 -0.25
CA PRO A 75 -19.13 5.96 -1.49
C PRO A 75 -19.01 6.99 -2.62
N ASP A 76 -18.57 6.55 -3.78
CA ASP A 76 -18.58 7.38 -4.97
C ASP A 76 -19.89 7.25 -5.75
N ALA A 77 -20.08 8.14 -6.73
CA ALA A 77 -21.32 8.17 -7.50
C ALA A 77 -21.39 7.01 -8.51
N GLY A 78 -22.46 6.22 -8.46
CA GLY A 78 -22.72 5.17 -9.44
C GLY A 78 -21.74 4.00 -9.30
N SER A 79 -20.99 3.72 -10.36
CA SER A 79 -20.00 2.64 -10.50
C SER A 79 -18.55 3.11 -10.30
N ALA A 80 -18.33 4.36 -9.86
CA ALA A 80 -16.97 4.82 -9.57
C ALA A 80 -16.39 4.12 -8.32
N PRO A 81 -15.07 3.90 -8.26
CA PRO A 81 -14.42 3.34 -7.07
C PRO A 81 -14.63 4.26 -5.86
N PRO A 82 -14.79 3.74 -4.63
CA PRO A 82 -14.95 4.57 -3.44
C PRO A 82 -13.76 5.50 -3.19
N THR A 83 -14.02 6.57 -2.45
CA THR A 83 -12.97 7.48 -2.00
C THR A 83 -12.39 6.98 -0.68
N ALA A 84 -11.07 6.81 -0.65
CA ALA A 84 -10.32 6.39 0.54
C ALA A 84 -10.55 7.34 1.74
N PRO A 85 -10.63 6.81 2.96
CA PRO A 85 -10.74 7.61 4.18
C PRO A 85 -9.46 8.41 4.46
N PRO A 86 -9.55 9.66 4.95
CA PRO A 86 -8.42 10.35 5.54
C PRO A 86 -8.04 9.77 6.92
N LEU A 87 -6.89 10.21 7.43
CA LEU A 87 -6.53 10.02 8.83
C LEU A 87 -7.54 10.69 9.77
N THR A 88 -7.81 10.06 10.91
CA THR A 88 -8.52 10.71 12.01
C THR A 88 -7.68 11.84 12.60
N THR A 89 -8.33 12.78 13.28
CA THR A 89 -7.63 13.87 13.99
C THR A 89 -6.65 13.35 15.04
N ALA A 90 -6.99 12.23 15.70
CA ALA A 90 -6.13 11.61 16.71
C ALA A 90 -4.86 11.03 16.08
N ALA A 91 -5.01 10.27 15.00
CA ALA A 91 -3.87 9.69 14.28
C ALA A 91 -3.01 10.77 13.62
N ALA A 92 -3.62 11.79 13.01
CA ALA A 92 -2.88 12.92 12.42
C ALA A 92 -2.08 13.74 13.45
N ALA A 93 -2.43 13.66 14.74
CA ALA A 93 -1.72 14.33 15.83
C ALA A 93 -0.60 13.47 16.45
N ASP A 94 -0.51 12.19 16.13
CA ASP A 94 0.50 11.29 16.70
C ASP A 94 1.85 11.44 15.97
N ALA A 95 2.86 11.93 16.69
CA ALA A 95 4.19 12.19 16.14
C ALA A 95 5.04 10.93 15.88
N SER A 96 4.59 9.77 16.35
CA SER A 96 5.22 8.47 16.07
C SER A 96 4.85 7.94 14.67
N ILE A 97 3.73 8.39 14.09
CA ILE A 97 3.35 8.12 12.71
C ILE A 97 4.22 8.96 11.77
N ARG A 98 4.92 8.30 10.82
CA ARG A 98 5.81 8.98 9.86
C ARG A 98 5.17 9.18 8.48
N SER A 99 4.39 8.21 8.04
CA SER A 99 3.79 8.18 6.71
C SER A 99 2.62 7.21 6.71
N THR A 100 1.65 7.45 5.83
CA THR A 100 0.44 6.65 5.69
C THR A 100 0.08 6.49 4.23
N ALA A 101 -0.48 5.34 3.91
CA ALA A 101 -1.05 5.03 2.61
C ALA A 101 -2.43 4.39 2.86
N PHE A 102 -3.44 4.88 2.14
CA PHE A 102 -4.71 4.19 1.99
C PHE A 102 -5.13 4.33 0.53
N VAL A 103 -5.39 3.23 -0.13
CA VAL A 103 -5.95 3.19 -1.49
C VAL A 103 -7.21 2.35 -1.46
N ALA A 104 -8.31 2.96 -1.87
CA ALA A 104 -9.51 2.25 -2.31
C ALA A 104 -9.34 2.02 -3.81
N ASP A 105 -8.79 0.87 -4.15
CA ASP A 105 -8.40 0.55 -5.52
C ASP A 105 -9.63 0.30 -6.39
N ALA A 106 -9.50 0.60 -7.67
CA ALA A 106 -10.57 0.39 -8.62
C ALA A 106 -10.63 -1.09 -9.01
N ILE A 107 -11.82 -1.68 -8.95
CA ILE A 107 -11.99 -3.09 -9.30
C ILE A 107 -12.58 -3.23 -10.70
N SER A 108 -12.56 -4.45 -11.23
CA SER A 108 -13.00 -4.75 -12.61
C SER A 108 -14.42 -4.31 -12.98
N SER A 109 -15.29 -4.05 -12.00
CA SER A 109 -16.67 -3.58 -12.23
C SER A 109 -16.85 -2.07 -12.18
N ASP A 110 -15.77 -1.33 -11.91
CA ASP A 110 -15.85 0.12 -11.76
C ASP A 110 -15.77 0.85 -13.09
N ASP A 111 -16.31 2.06 -13.09
CA ASP A 111 -16.08 3.03 -14.16
C ASP A 111 -15.15 4.11 -13.64
N THR A 112 -13.98 4.21 -14.26
CA THR A 112 -12.96 5.21 -13.93
C THR A 112 -12.85 6.24 -15.05
N THR A 113 -11.94 7.22 -14.88
CA THR A 113 -11.57 8.12 -15.98
C THR A 113 -10.94 7.41 -17.17
N CYS A 114 -10.50 6.16 -16.98
CA CYS A 114 -9.94 5.29 -18.01
C CYS A 114 -11.00 4.46 -18.74
N GLY A 115 -12.29 4.65 -18.42
CA GLY A 115 -13.40 3.85 -18.91
C GLY A 115 -13.78 2.75 -17.92
N SER A 116 -14.51 1.75 -18.41
CA SER A 116 -14.95 0.62 -17.61
C SER A 116 -13.79 -0.35 -17.37
N GLY A 117 -13.65 -0.80 -16.13
CA GLY A 117 -12.59 -1.69 -15.69
C GLY A 117 -11.58 -1.01 -14.77
N ASP A 118 -10.63 -1.82 -14.36
CA ASP A 118 -9.59 -1.50 -13.39
C ASP A 118 -8.35 -0.96 -14.14
N PRO A 119 -7.89 0.29 -13.90
CA PRO A 119 -6.72 0.91 -14.51
C PRO A 119 -5.37 0.40 -13.99
N THR A 120 -5.35 -0.45 -12.96
CA THR A 120 -4.17 -0.99 -12.30
C THR A 120 -3.99 -2.50 -12.52
N THR A 121 -4.54 -3.03 -13.61
CA THR A 121 -4.22 -4.37 -14.07
C THR A 121 -2.81 -4.44 -14.69
N PHE A 122 -1.98 -5.41 -14.28
CA PHE A 122 -0.71 -5.69 -14.95
C PHE A 122 -0.91 -6.26 -16.36
N VAL A 123 0.00 -5.91 -17.27
CA VAL A 123 0.08 -6.57 -18.58
C VAL A 123 0.50 -8.03 -18.38
N GLY A 124 -0.14 -8.95 -19.10
CA GLY A 124 0.06 -10.39 -18.90
C GLY A 124 1.52 -10.84 -19.01
N GLY A 125 1.95 -11.67 -18.05
CA GLY A 125 3.26 -12.33 -18.03
C GLY A 125 4.34 -11.65 -17.17
N GLN A 126 4.05 -10.46 -16.64
CA GLN A 126 4.89 -9.74 -15.67
C GLN A 126 5.01 -10.53 -14.36
N LYS A 127 6.16 -10.48 -13.68
CA LYS A 127 6.46 -11.26 -12.46
C LYS A 127 7.23 -10.42 -11.44
N ASN A 128 7.24 -10.84 -10.17
CA ASN A 128 7.98 -10.16 -9.08
C ASN A 128 9.48 -9.99 -9.36
N GLY A 129 10.08 -10.88 -10.15
CA GLY A 129 11.49 -10.82 -10.54
C GLY A 129 11.80 -9.97 -11.76
N ASP A 130 10.79 -9.45 -12.46
CA ASP A 130 11.01 -8.63 -13.64
C ASP A 130 11.49 -7.24 -13.25
N LYS A 131 12.27 -6.61 -14.13
CA LYS A 131 12.80 -5.25 -13.91
C LYS A 131 11.65 -4.28 -13.65
N ILE A 132 11.72 -3.53 -12.55
CA ILE A 132 10.60 -2.71 -12.09
C ILE A 132 10.18 -1.66 -13.14
N SER A 133 11.13 -0.98 -13.77
CA SER A 133 10.83 -0.02 -14.85
C SER A 133 10.29 -0.65 -16.15
N GLY A 134 10.32 -1.98 -16.26
CA GLY A 134 9.72 -2.76 -17.34
C GLY A 134 8.34 -3.33 -17.00
N ILE A 135 7.88 -3.18 -15.76
CA ILE A 135 6.57 -3.66 -15.31
C ILE A 135 5.48 -2.82 -15.98
N GLY A 136 4.75 -3.43 -16.91
CA GLY A 136 3.68 -2.80 -17.67
C GLY A 136 2.31 -2.99 -17.02
N TYR A 137 1.46 -1.97 -17.12
CA TYR A 137 0.07 -1.98 -16.67
C TYR A 137 -0.87 -1.36 -17.70
N THR A 138 -2.16 -1.67 -17.57
CA THR A 138 -3.23 -1.23 -18.48
C THR A 138 -4.57 -1.24 -17.75
N THR A 139 -5.57 -0.58 -18.35
CA THR A 139 -6.96 -0.75 -17.94
C THR A 139 -7.47 -2.11 -18.41
N GLY A 140 -8.03 -2.88 -17.49
CA GLY A 140 -8.37 -4.27 -17.70
C GLY A 140 -9.40 -4.80 -16.71
N SER A 141 -9.40 -6.11 -16.55
CA SER A 141 -10.23 -6.80 -15.59
C SER A 141 -9.46 -7.98 -15.04
N ASN A 142 -9.46 -8.09 -13.73
CA ASN A 142 -8.89 -9.18 -12.97
C ASN A 142 -10.01 -10.09 -12.45
N PRO A 143 -9.78 -11.42 -12.30
CA PRO A 143 -10.67 -12.24 -11.50
C PRO A 143 -10.75 -11.67 -10.07
N SER A 144 -11.94 -11.62 -9.47
CA SER A 144 -12.15 -11.02 -8.14
C SER A 144 -11.18 -11.51 -7.04
N LYS A 145 -10.66 -12.73 -7.17
CA LYS A 145 -9.70 -13.35 -6.21
C LYS A 145 -8.27 -12.79 -6.31
N SER A 146 -7.98 -12.01 -7.34
CA SER A 146 -6.69 -11.39 -7.61
C SER A 146 -6.85 -9.89 -7.87
N ASP A 147 -8.03 -9.34 -7.61
CA ASP A 147 -8.41 -7.94 -7.80
C ASP A 147 -8.39 -7.29 -6.39
N LEU A 148 -7.70 -6.16 -6.24
CA LEU A 148 -7.49 -5.48 -4.97
C LEU A 148 -8.61 -4.49 -4.69
N GLY A 149 -9.11 -4.50 -3.46
CA GLY A 149 -10.08 -3.51 -3.00
C GLY A 149 -9.39 -2.43 -2.20
N ASN A 150 -9.59 -2.46 -0.88
CA ASN A 150 -8.91 -1.54 0.02
C ASN A 150 -7.55 -2.11 0.42
N VAL A 151 -6.51 -1.29 0.32
CA VAL A 151 -5.17 -1.56 0.84
C VAL A 151 -4.70 -0.37 1.65
N TYR A 152 -3.94 -0.63 2.71
CA TYR A 152 -3.43 0.44 3.55
C TYR A 152 -2.12 0.06 4.22
N ALA A 153 -1.33 1.06 4.57
CA ALA A 153 -0.09 0.92 5.29
C ALA A 153 0.23 2.17 6.11
N ILE A 154 0.99 2.00 7.19
CA ILE A 154 1.47 3.06 8.04
C ILE A 154 2.88 2.74 8.51
N THR A 155 3.72 3.77 8.59
CA THR A 155 5.04 3.66 9.18
C THR A 155 5.04 4.32 10.55
N HIS A 156 5.49 3.58 11.55
CA HIS A 156 5.54 3.98 12.95
C HIS A 156 6.99 3.99 13.42
N VAL A 157 7.32 4.85 14.39
CA VAL A 157 8.61 4.79 15.10
C VAL A 157 8.36 4.53 16.57
N LYS A 158 8.86 3.39 17.06
CA LYS A 158 8.82 3.00 18.47
C LYS A 158 9.44 4.06 19.37
N GLY A 159 9.10 4.01 20.67
CA GLY A 159 9.70 4.88 21.68
C GLY A 159 11.23 4.77 21.81
N ASN A 160 11.84 3.68 21.31
CA ASN A 160 13.30 3.50 21.23
C ASN A 160 13.92 4.02 19.92
N GLY A 161 13.13 4.58 19.00
CA GLY A 161 13.56 5.14 17.72
C GLY A 161 13.58 4.14 16.55
N HIS A 162 13.23 2.87 16.77
CA HIS A 162 13.26 1.85 15.72
C HIS A 162 12.00 1.95 14.84
N PRO A 163 12.13 1.89 13.50
CA PRO A 163 11.00 2.01 12.59
C PRO A 163 10.27 0.67 12.43
N GLU A 164 8.96 0.77 12.25
CA GLU A 164 8.05 -0.34 12.02
C GLU A 164 7.09 0.02 10.90
N ILE A 165 6.59 -0.99 10.19
CA ILE A 165 5.57 -0.83 9.16
C ILE A 165 4.39 -1.70 9.56
N PHE A 166 3.19 -1.17 9.50
CA PHE A 166 1.97 -1.97 9.52
C PHE A 166 1.29 -1.86 8.17
N PHE A 167 0.66 -2.94 7.73
CA PHE A 167 -0.03 -3.02 6.45
C PHE A 167 -1.29 -3.86 6.56
N GLY A 168 -2.25 -3.61 5.69
CA GLY A 168 -3.48 -4.40 5.61
C GLY A 168 -4.11 -4.33 4.23
N ALA A 169 -4.94 -5.32 3.94
CA ALA A 169 -5.75 -5.35 2.74
C ALA A 169 -7.03 -6.17 2.93
N GLU A 170 -8.03 -5.82 2.15
CA GLU A 170 -9.28 -6.54 2.02
C GLU A 170 -9.31 -7.31 0.69
N ARG A 171 -9.55 -8.62 0.75
CA ARG A 171 -9.85 -9.46 -0.41
C ARG A 171 -11.30 -9.24 -0.83
N LEU A 172 -11.56 -9.19 -2.13
CA LEU A 172 -12.94 -9.09 -2.61
C LEU A 172 -13.70 -10.41 -2.46
N VAL A 173 -12.99 -11.55 -2.58
CA VAL A 173 -13.52 -12.90 -2.42
C VAL A 173 -12.48 -13.87 -1.85
N ASN A 174 -12.93 -14.83 -1.03
CA ASN A 174 -12.13 -15.95 -0.51
C ASN A 174 -12.46 -17.32 -1.14
N ASN A 175 -13.10 -17.38 -2.31
CA ASN A 175 -13.48 -18.66 -2.90
C ASN A 175 -12.34 -19.34 -3.68
N GLY A 176 -11.33 -19.82 -2.95
CA GLY A 176 -10.17 -20.53 -3.49
C GLY A 176 -8.86 -19.82 -3.17
N ASP A 177 -7.84 -20.08 -3.98
CA ASP A 177 -6.50 -19.55 -3.73
C ASP A 177 -6.39 -18.08 -4.14
N SER A 178 -5.80 -17.28 -3.25
CA SER A 178 -5.52 -15.85 -3.40
C SER A 178 -4.09 -15.57 -2.96
N HIS A 179 -3.39 -14.69 -3.67
CA HIS A 179 -1.95 -14.45 -3.50
C HIS A 179 -1.71 -12.95 -3.54
N VAL A 180 -1.32 -12.39 -2.40
CA VAL A 180 -1.14 -10.94 -2.23
C VAL A 180 0.25 -10.69 -1.70
N ASP A 181 0.94 -9.75 -2.32
CA ASP A 181 2.31 -9.40 -2.02
C ASP A 181 2.36 -7.93 -1.61
N PHE A 182 3.10 -7.64 -0.55
CA PHE A 182 3.32 -6.30 -0.02
C PHE A 182 4.77 -5.92 -0.21
N GLU A 183 5.06 -5.13 -1.24
CA GLU A 183 6.42 -4.74 -1.61
C GLU A 183 6.74 -3.33 -1.07
N PHE A 184 7.90 -3.22 -0.42
CA PHE A 184 8.41 -2.01 0.22
C PHE A 184 9.78 -1.68 -0.38
N LEU A 185 9.84 -0.56 -1.10
CA LEU A 185 11.01 -0.17 -1.87
C LEU A 185 11.71 1.03 -1.25
N GLN A 186 13.04 1.01 -1.21
CA GLN A 186 13.82 2.17 -0.79
C GLN A 186 13.91 3.23 -1.87
N SER A 187 13.78 2.86 -3.14
CA SER A 187 13.67 3.83 -4.23
C SER A 187 12.26 4.41 -4.33
N VAL A 188 12.18 5.61 -4.91
CA VAL A 188 10.90 6.19 -5.33
C VAL A 188 10.48 5.53 -6.64
N THR A 189 9.37 4.78 -6.59
CA THR A 189 8.76 4.14 -7.76
C THR A 189 7.40 4.77 -8.04
N THR A 190 7.03 4.93 -9.31
CA THR A 190 5.78 5.58 -9.73
C THR A 190 5.14 4.85 -10.92
N ALA A 191 3.83 5.04 -11.09
CA ALA A 191 3.09 4.74 -12.32
C ALA A 191 2.74 6.08 -13.01
N PRO A 192 3.62 6.62 -13.87
CA PRO A 192 3.54 8.03 -14.30
C PRO A 192 2.43 8.33 -15.32
N THR A 193 1.83 7.30 -15.92
CA THR A 193 0.85 7.43 -17.00
C THR A 193 -0.48 6.86 -16.56
N ALA A 194 -1.56 7.64 -16.62
CA ALA A 194 -2.88 7.12 -16.32
C ALA A 194 -3.29 6.04 -17.34
N CYS A 195 -4.09 5.09 -16.89
CA CYS A 195 -4.77 4.06 -17.68
C CYS A 195 -3.89 2.98 -18.32
N ALA A 196 -2.67 3.29 -18.75
CA ALA A 196 -1.72 2.30 -19.26
C ALA A 196 -0.30 2.87 -19.33
N GLY A 197 0.70 2.02 -19.09
CA GLY A 197 2.11 2.36 -19.23
C GLY A 197 3.04 1.37 -18.56
N THR A 198 4.17 1.87 -18.07
CA THR A 198 5.12 1.09 -17.26
C THR A 198 5.43 1.82 -15.97
N PHE A 199 5.84 1.10 -14.93
CA PHE A 199 6.42 1.74 -13.77
C PHE A 199 7.70 2.49 -14.13
N ALA A 200 8.07 3.45 -13.29
CA ALA A 200 9.34 4.15 -13.32
C ALA A 200 9.97 4.09 -11.94
N GLY A 201 11.28 3.87 -11.86
CA GLY A 201 12.02 3.59 -10.64
C GLY A 201 12.97 2.42 -10.85
N ASP A 202 13.64 2.01 -9.78
CA ASP A 202 14.56 0.88 -9.74
C ASP A 202 14.38 0.16 -8.39
N ARG A 203 14.72 -1.13 -8.30
CA ARG A 203 14.91 -1.80 -7.01
C ARG A 203 16.30 -1.55 -6.47
N THR A 204 16.44 -1.73 -5.17
CA THR A 204 17.69 -1.58 -4.43
C THR A 204 17.93 -2.78 -3.52
N GLU A 205 19.20 -3.08 -3.26
CA GLU A 205 19.59 -4.06 -2.24
C GLU A 205 18.82 -3.83 -0.94
N GLY A 206 18.22 -4.88 -0.39
CA GLY A 206 17.47 -4.80 0.87
C GLY A 206 16.01 -4.36 0.73
N ASP A 207 15.48 -4.15 -0.48
CA ASP A 207 14.03 -3.98 -0.67
C ASP A 207 13.28 -5.22 -0.17
N LEU A 208 12.14 -5.00 0.49
CA LEU A 208 11.40 -6.06 1.17
C LEU A 208 10.11 -6.40 0.44
N LEU A 209 9.73 -7.67 0.43
CA LEU A 209 8.43 -8.11 -0.04
C LEU A 209 7.86 -9.19 0.90
N ILE A 210 6.66 -8.95 1.44
CA ILE A 210 5.92 -9.94 2.21
C ILE A 210 4.89 -10.61 1.31
N ALA A 211 5.13 -11.87 0.96
CA ALA A 211 4.21 -12.66 0.13
C ALA A 211 3.25 -13.41 1.04
N VAL A 212 1.95 -13.23 0.85
CA VAL A 212 0.87 -13.86 1.63
C VAL A 212 0.05 -14.76 0.71
N ASP A 213 0.11 -16.06 0.98
CA ASP A 213 -0.55 -17.10 0.17
C ASP A 213 -1.72 -17.72 0.94
N PHE A 214 -2.92 -17.50 0.42
CA PHE A 214 -4.14 -18.19 0.85
C PHE A 214 -4.38 -19.40 -0.03
N THR A 215 -4.59 -20.56 0.60
CA THR A 215 -4.93 -21.80 -0.09
C THR A 215 -6.33 -22.28 0.32
N GLY A 216 -7.15 -22.70 -0.64
CA GLY A 216 -8.50 -23.20 -0.42
C GLY A 216 -9.44 -22.22 0.28
N GLY A 217 -9.28 -20.91 0.04
CA GLY A 217 -10.02 -19.84 0.71
C GLY A 217 -9.45 -19.43 2.07
N GLY A 218 -8.81 -20.39 2.76
CA GLY A 218 -7.79 -20.26 3.81
C GLY A 218 -8.09 -19.33 4.99
N ALA A 219 -8.05 -19.87 6.21
CA ALA A 219 -8.06 -19.12 7.47
C ALA A 219 -6.67 -18.84 8.07
N ILE A 220 -5.63 -19.45 7.50
CA ILE A 220 -4.25 -19.30 7.96
C ILE A 220 -3.39 -19.04 6.72
N PRO A 221 -2.91 -17.81 6.50
CA PRO A 221 -2.00 -17.55 5.40
C PRO A 221 -0.63 -18.16 5.70
N GLY A 222 -0.05 -18.85 4.73
CA GLY A 222 1.41 -18.95 4.71
C GLY A 222 1.95 -17.59 4.31
N PHE A 223 3.00 -17.11 4.98
CA PHE A 223 3.72 -15.94 4.50
C PHE A 223 5.20 -16.23 4.32
N THR A 224 5.81 -15.57 3.35
CA THR A 224 7.25 -15.60 3.11
C THR A 224 7.77 -14.18 3.07
N ILE A 225 8.92 -13.96 3.72
CA ILE A 225 9.64 -12.69 3.68
C ILE A 225 10.70 -12.81 2.60
N TYR A 226 10.67 -11.90 1.64
CA TYR A 226 11.67 -11.80 0.59
C TYR A 226 12.47 -10.51 0.74
N GLU A 227 13.77 -10.59 0.44
CA GLU A 227 14.69 -9.47 0.35
C GLU A 227 15.28 -9.42 -1.06
N TRP A 228 15.38 -8.23 -1.66
CA TRP A 228 15.99 -8.05 -2.96
C TRP A 228 17.51 -8.01 -2.86
N HIS A 229 18.16 -8.97 -3.52
CA HIS A 229 19.61 -9.06 -3.63
C HIS A 229 20.07 -8.64 -5.03
N CYS A 230 21.02 -7.71 -5.13
CA CYS A 230 21.60 -7.24 -6.38
C CYS A 230 22.37 -8.33 -7.13
N ASN A 231 23.02 -9.24 -6.39
CA ASN A 231 23.79 -10.34 -6.94
C ASN A 231 23.06 -11.67 -6.67
N ALA A 232 23.20 -12.64 -7.57
CA ALA A 232 22.61 -13.97 -7.35
C ALA A 232 23.28 -14.69 -6.16
N ASP A 233 22.48 -15.39 -5.36
CA ASP A 233 22.98 -16.13 -4.21
C ASP A 233 23.64 -17.47 -4.60
N PRO A 234 24.70 -17.91 -3.87
CA PRO A 234 25.39 -17.21 -2.80
C PRO A 234 26.44 -16.22 -3.35
N GLY A 235 26.13 -14.92 -3.32
CA GLY A 235 27.01 -13.84 -3.77
C GLY A 235 27.28 -12.83 -2.65
N THR A 236 28.38 -12.08 -2.74
CA THR A 236 28.55 -10.93 -1.85
C THR A 236 27.61 -9.83 -2.29
N GLN A 237 26.66 -9.46 -1.44
CA GLN A 237 25.76 -8.37 -1.72
C GLN A 237 26.44 -7.01 -1.50
N PRO A 238 26.10 -5.97 -2.30
CA PRO A 238 26.49 -4.60 -2.00
C PRO A 238 25.81 -4.11 -0.71
N ALA A 239 26.03 -2.84 -0.36
CA ALA A 239 25.32 -2.26 0.79
C ALA A 239 23.84 -2.02 0.43
N ASP A 240 22.95 -2.15 1.42
CA ASP A 240 21.53 -1.81 1.29
C ASP A 240 21.33 -0.42 0.67
N GLY A 241 20.29 -0.28 -0.15
CA GLY A 241 20.01 0.94 -0.90
C GLY A 241 20.85 1.09 -2.18
N THR A 242 21.73 0.14 -2.49
CA THR A 242 22.43 0.12 -3.79
C THR A 242 21.43 -0.21 -4.89
N VAL A 243 21.24 0.72 -5.84
CA VAL A 243 20.32 0.54 -6.99
C VAL A 243 20.79 -0.59 -7.89
N CYS A 244 19.92 -1.56 -8.14
CA CYS A 244 20.18 -2.72 -8.99
C CYS A 244 18.90 -3.38 -9.50
N ASP A 245 18.78 -3.47 -10.83
CA ASP A 245 17.69 -4.16 -11.52
C ASP A 245 18.22 -5.22 -12.50
N PRO A 246 18.89 -6.27 -12.01
CA PRO A 246 19.32 -7.37 -12.86
C PRO A 246 18.13 -8.04 -13.56
N THR A 247 18.22 -8.22 -14.87
CA THR A 247 17.18 -8.86 -15.69
C THR A 247 17.52 -10.32 -16.00
N GLY A 248 16.50 -11.19 -16.03
CA GLY A 248 16.59 -12.49 -16.72
C GLY A 248 17.30 -13.59 -15.95
N THR A 249 17.36 -13.50 -14.63
CA THR A 249 17.92 -14.55 -13.77
C THR A 249 16.85 -15.54 -13.31
N THR A 250 17.29 -16.77 -13.03
CA THR A 250 16.46 -17.82 -12.42
C THR A 250 17.37 -18.51 -11.39
N PRO A 251 17.05 -18.44 -10.08
CA PRO A 251 15.88 -17.80 -9.47
C PRO A 251 15.86 -16.26 -9.60
N PRO A 252 14.71 -15.61 -9.37
CA PRO A 252 14.62 -14.16 -9.19
C PRO A 252 15.58 -13.65 -8.11
N HIS A 253 15.90 -12.35 -8.15
CA HIS A 253 16.75 -11.68 -7.16
C HIS A 253 16.11 -11.49 -5.78
N TYR A 254 14.81 -11.76 -5.66
CA TYR A 254 14.18 -11.90 -4.36
C TYR A 254 14.57 -13.23 -3.72
N GLU A 255 15.32 -13.14 -2.64
CA GLU A 255 15.73 -14.29 -1.83
C GLU A 255 14.89 -14.36 -0.56
N SER A 256 14.51 -15.57 -0.16
CA SER A 256 13.71 -15.74 1.06
C SER A 256 14.59 -15.65 2.30
N ILE A 257 14.20 -14.79 3.24
CA ILE A 257 14.93 -14.59 4.49
C ILE A 257 14.19 -15.22 5.67
N THR A 258 14.94 -15.75 6.63
CA THR A 258 14.38 -16.38 7.83
C THR A 258 14.39 -15.40 9.00
N ALA A 259 13.31 -14.66 9.17
CA ALA A 259 13.10 -13.77 10.31
C ALA A 259 11.62 -13.70 10.74
N PRO A 260 10.94 -14.83 10.98
CA PRO A 260 9.49 -14.86 11.20
C PRO A 260 9.05 -14.14 12.47
N ALA A 261 9.95 -13.86 13.43
CA ALA A 261 9.58 -13.08 14.60
C ALA A 261 9.40 -11.59 14.25
N ALA A 262 10.20 -11.07 13.30
CA ALA A 262 10.18 -9.67 12.90
C ALA A 262 8.90 -9.28 12.15
N VAL A 263 8.14 -10.26 11.66
CA VAL A 263 6.90 -10.04 10.90
C VAL A 263 5.76 -10.79 11.56
N THR A 264 4.65 -10.11 11.79
CA THR A 264 3.39 -10.75 12.18
C THR A 264 2.39 -10.56 11.04
N VAL A 265 1.63 -11.60 10.72
CA VAL A 265 0.51 -11.54 9.78
C VAL A 265 -0.69 -12.20 10.43
N GLN A 266 -1.83 -11.52 10.36
CA GLN A 266 -3.09 -11.95 10.94
C GLN A 266 -4.22 -11.82 9.94
N VAL A 267 -5.24 -12.66 10.11
CA VAL A 267 -6.43 -12.71 9.25
C VAL A 267 -7.66 -12.80 10.13
N ASN A 268 -8.75 -12.16 9.72
CA ASN A 268 -10.00 -12.22 10.47
C ASN A 268 -10.61 -13.63 10.41
N SER A 269 -10.95 -14.20 11.56
CA SER A 269 -11.52 -15.56 11.64
C SER A 269 -13.05 -15.60 11.55
N ALA A 270 -13.69 -14.44 11.62
CA ALA A 270 -15.13 -14.26 11.56
C ALA A 270 -15.47 -13.02 10.71
N GLU A 271 -16.75 -12.87 10.35
CA GLU A 271 -17.23 -11.64 9.74
C GLU A 271 -17.02 -10.46 10.70
N ILE A 272 -16.41 -9.38 10.22
CA ILE A 272 -16.08 -8.18 10.99
C ILE A 272 -16.70 -6.92 10.36
N PRO A 273 -16.95 -5.85 11.13
CA PRO A 273 -17.38 -4.56 10.58
C PRO A 273 -16.24 -3.81 9.88
N CYS A 274 -16.59 -2.93 8.94
CA CYS A 274 -15.64 -1.98 8.32
C CYS A 274 -15.24 -0.84 9.27
N GLY A 275 -14.10 -0.19 8.98
CA GLY A 275 -13.48 0.81 9.85
C GLY A 275 -13.93 2.27 9.68
N GLY A 276 -14.86 2.54 8.76
CA GLY A 276 -15.28 3.90 8.41
C GLY A 276 -15.03 4.25 6.95
N TRP A 277 -15.14 3.26 6.07
CA TRP A 277 -15.05 3.35 4.61
C TRP A 277 -15.92 2.26 3.99
N VAL A 278 -16.04 2.28 2.67
CA VAL A 278 -16.76 1.26 1.90
C VAL A 278 -15.88 0.03 1.77
N CYS A 279 -16.23 -1.07 2.44
CA CYS A 279 -15.62 -2.36 2.11
C CYS A 279 -16.23 -2.90 0.82
N ARG A 280 -15.45 -3.71 0.10
CA ARG A 280 -15.79 -4.17 -1.26
C ARG A 280 -16.03 -5.67 -1.34
N ASP A 281 -16.39 -6.27 -0.21
CA ASP A 281 -16.61 -7.70 -0.04
C ASP A 281 -17.72 -8.23 -0.96
N LYS A 282 -17.38 -9.19 -1.82
CA LYS A 282 -18.30 -9.84 -2.77
C LYS A 282 -18.83 -11.18 -2.25
N ILE A 283 -18.44 -11.62 -1.05
CA ILE A 283 -18.94 -12.86 -0.42
C ILE A 283 -20.26 -12.59 0.30
N THR A 284 -20.26 -11.59 1.17
CA THR A 284 -21.43 -11.05 1.86
C THR A 284 -22.25 -10.14 0.94
N GLY A 285 -21.58 -9.45 0.01
CA GLY A 285 -22.17 -8.40 -0.81
C GLY A 285 -22.54 -7.15 -0.01
N ASN A 286 -21.98 -6.99 1.18
CA ASN A 286 -22.25 -5.88 2.09
C ASN A 286 -21.08 -4.89 2.13
N ALA A 287 -21.38 -3.62 1.87
CA ALA A 287 -20.39 -2.54 1.88
C ALA A 287 -19.88 -2.13 3.28
N VAL A 288 -20.47 -2.68 4.36
CA VAL A 288 -20.11 -2.35 5.75
C VAL A 288 -19.57 -3.53 6.56
N GLN A 289 -19.31 -4.66 5.91
CA GLN A 289 -18.72 -5.84 6.53
C GLN A 289 -17.64 -6.46 5.65
N VAL A 290 -16.72 -7.19 6.27
CA VAL A 290 -15.74 -8.05 5.61
C VAL A 290 -16.00 -9.49 6.07
N ALA A 291 -16.14 -10.42 5.12
CA ALA A 291 -16.42 -11.82 5.44
C ALA A 291 -15.22 -12.45 6.17
N ALA A 292 -15.47 -13.57 6.86
CA ALA A 292 -14.40 -14.34 7.48
C ALA A 292 -13.29 -14.66 6.47
N ASN A 293 -12.05 -14.41 6.87
CA ASN A 293 -10.82 -14.53 6.10
C ASN A 293 -10.58 -13.45 5.02
N ASP A 294 -11.52 -12.56 4.71
CA ASP A 294 -11.32 -11.57 3.66
C ASP A 294 -10.53 -10.33 4.10
N PHE A 295 -10.22 -10.17 5.39
CA PHE A 295 -9.30 -9.14 5.89
C PHE A 295 -7.99 -9.77 6.34
N MET A 296 -6.88 -9.17 5.90
CA MET A 296 -5.55 -9.49 6.38
C MET A 296 -4.77 -8.24 6.75
N GLU A 297 -3.87 -8.42 7.69
CA GLU A 297 -2.99 -7.37 8.16
C GLU A 297 -1.67 -7.94 8.67
N GLY A 298 -0.70 -7.06 8.84
CA GLY A 298 0.55 -7.43 9.44
C GLY A 298 1.36 -6.24 9.94
N GLY A 299 2.39 -6.58 10.69
CA GLY A 299 3.40 -5.65 11.18
C GLY A 299 4.80 -6.15 10.84
N ILE A 300 5.73 -5.22 10.65
CA ILE A 300 7.15 -5.47 10.38
C ILE A 300 7.99 -4.64 11.35
N ASP A 301 8.88 -5.30 12.08
CA ASP A 301 9.96 -4.65 12.83
C ASP A 301 11.23 -4.63 11.97
N LEU A 302 11.53 -3.46 11.39
CA LEU A 302 12.65 -3.32 10.45
C LEU A 302 14.00 -3.52 11.14
N ASP A 303 14.12 -3.15 12.41
CA ASP A 303 15.35 -3.39 13.18
C ASP A 303 15.58 -4.90 13.41
N ALA A 304 14.52 -5.65 13.64
CA ALA A 304 14.59 -7.10 13.79
C ALA A 304 14.98 -7.84 12.49
N LEU A 305 14.75 -7.21 11.33
CA LEU A 305 15.25 -7.66 10.03
C LEU A 305 16.71 -7.23 9.76
N ASN A 306 17.30 -6.41 10.64
CA ASN A 306 18.55 -5.67 10.38
C ASN A 306 18.46 -4.77 9.14
N PHE A 307 17.26 -4.34 8.75
CA PHE A 307 17.06 -3.48 7.59
C PHE A 307 17.76 -2.14 7.82
N THR A 308 18.54 -1.69 6.82
CA THR A 308 19.13 -0.36 6.82
C THR A 308 18.62 0.47 5.65
N GLY A 309 18.57 1.79 5.83
CA GLY A 309 18.03 2.70 4.83
C GLY A 309 16.61 3.16 5.12
N CYS A 310 15.88 3.53 4.07
CA CYS A 310 14.59 4.18 4.16
C CYS A 310 13.66 3.65 3.08
N ILE A 311 12.52 3.08 3.46
CA ILE A 311 11.45 2.80 2.51
C ILE A 311 10.87 4.14 2.07
N ASN A 312 10.59 4.27 0.78
CA ASN A 312 9.96 5.43 0.16
C ASN A 312 8.71 5.06 -0.63
N THR A 313 8.55 3.80 -1.04
CA THR A 313 7.40 3.36 -1.85
C THR A 313 6.81 2.06 -1.34
N TYR A 314 5.49 1.98 -1.37
CA TYR A 314 4.68 0.80 -1.09
C TYR A 314 3.94 0.37 -2.36
N VAL A 315 4.06 -0.91 -2.74
CA VAL A 315 3.46 -1.48 -3.94
C VAL A 315 2.74 -2.79 -3.58
N PRO A 316 1.55 -2.73 -2.95
CA PRO A 316 0.72 -3.91 -2.80
C PRO A 316 0.26 -4.40 -4.17
N HIS A 317 0.40 -5.70 -4.39
CA HIS A 317 0.04 -6.33 -5.66
C HIS A 317 -0.39 -7.77 -5.48
N THR A 318 -0.93 -8.37 -6.53
CA THR A 318 -1.41 -9.75 -6.51
C THR A 318 -0.77 -10.60 -7.59
N ARG A 319 -0.73 -11.90 -7.31
CA ARG A 319 -0.34 -12.93 -8.27
C ARG A 319 -1.55 -13.76 -8.69
N ALA A 320 -1.53 -14.21 -9.94
CA ALA A 320 -2.56 -15.10 -10.48
C ALA A 320 -2.52 -16.53 -9.90
N ALA A 321 -1.40 -16.92 -9.26
CA ALA A 321 -1.19 -18.24 -8.67
C ALA A 321 -0.10 -18.22 -7.58
N GLN A 322 -0.05 -19.31 -6.79
CA GLN A 322 0.81 -19.47 -5.61
C GLN A 322 2.32 -19.39 -5.82
N PRO A 323 2.91 -19.81 -6.96
CA PRO A 323 4.35 -19.64 -7.15
C PRO A 323 4.75 -18.15 -7.15
N PHE A 324 5.87 -17.80 -6.51
CA PHE A 324 6.42 -16.43 -6.52
C PHE A 324 6.72 -15.92 -7.94
N THR A 325 6.95 -16.83 -8.88
CA THR A 325 7.20 -16.54 -10.30
C THR A 325 5.93 -16.61 -11.16
N ALA A 326 4.75 -16.68 -10.55
CA ALA A 326 3.47 -16.56 -11.25
C ALA A 326 3.31 -15.15 -11.85
N SER A 327 2.46 -15.05 -12.86
CA SER A 327 2.12 -13.75 -13.42
C SER A 327 1.46 -12.87 -12.36
N LEU A 328 1.89 -11.62 -12.31
CA LEU A 328 1.21 -10.54 -11.63
C LEU A 328 -0.17 -10.30 -12.27
N ALA A 329 -1.13 -9.86 -11.47
CA ALA A 329 -2.51 -9.61 -11.90
C ALA A 329 -2.91 -8.15 -11.66
N ASP A 330 -2.84 -7.68 -10.41
CA ASP A 330 -3.30 -6.36 -10.00
C ASP A 330 -2.32 -5.66 -9.05
N PHE A 331 -2.38 -4.33 -8.94
CA PHE A 331 -1.67 -3.54 -7.94
C PHE A 331 -2.47 -2.35 -7.46
N ALA A 332 -2.21 -1.89 -6.25
CA ALA A 332 -2.75 -0.64 -5.75
C ALA A 332 -1.59 0.31 -5.43
N GLY A 333 -1.26 1.23 -6.32
CA GLY A 333 -0.10 2.13 -6.16
C GLY A 333 0.66 2.39 -7.45
N PRO A 334 2.01 2.46 -7.45
CA PRO A 334 2.92 2.65 -6.31
C PRO A 334 2.59 3.88 -5.45
N ILE A 335 2.70 3.78 -4.12
CA ILE A 335 2.28 4.82 -3.16
C ILE A 335 3.48 5.30 -2.35
N PRO A 336 3.67 6.62 -2.15
CA PRO A 336 4.68 7.13 -1.23
C PRO A 336 4.47 6.62 0.20
N LEU A 337 5.48 5.98 0.78
CA LEU A 337 5.47 5.49 2.17
C LEU A 337 6.87 5.62 2.78
N ALA A 338 7.08 6.69 3.56
CA ALA A 338 8.40 7.01 4.10
C ALA A 338 8.62 6.46 5.52
N THR A 339 9.63 5.59 5.73
CA THR A 339 10.02 5.14 7.09
C THR A 339 10.98 6.10 7.79
N CYS A 340 11.73 6.88 7.01
CA CYS A 340 12.65 7.88 7.52
C CYS A 340 12.07 9.29 7.45
N VAL A 341 12.53 10.14 8.37
CA VAL A 341 12.27 11.58 8.34
C VAL A 341 13.48 12.28 7.75
N ASN A 342 13.37 12.84 6.54
CA ASN A 342 14.36 13.78 5.97
C ASN A 342 13.61 14.96 5.34
N PRO A 343 13.91 16.23 5.73
CA PRO A 343 13.03 17.08 6.56
C PRO A 343 11.56 17.13 6.09
N PRO A 344 10.59 17.47 6.96
CA PRO A 344 9.17 17.14 6.77
C PRO A 344 8.62 17.71 5.46
N VAL A 345 8.35 16.82 4.51
CA VAL A 345 7.32 17.09 3.51
C VAL A 345 6.02 16.85 4.23
N ALA A 346 5.29 17.92 4.53
CA ALA A 346 3.87 17.80 4.79
C ALA A 346 3.24 17.18 3.54
N ASN A 347 3.03 15.87 3.54
CA ASN A 347 2.17 15.27 2.54
C ASN A 347 0.77 15.74 2.87
N ALA A 348 0.27 16.60 1.97
CA ALA A 348 -1.15 16.86 1.84
C ALA A 348 -1.85 15.51 1.88
N GLY A 349 -2.81 15.36 2.80
CA GLY A 349 -3.77 14.27 2.69
C GLY A 349 -4.28 14.22 1.25
N ALA A 350 -4.63 13.03 0.79
CA ALA A 350 -5.43 12.86 -0.40
C ALA A 350 -6.79 13.55 -0.17
N GLY A 351 -6.78 14.89 -0.27
CA GLY A 351 -7.96 15.69 -0.43
C GLY A 351 -8.39 15.50 -1.86
N ALA A 352 -9.52 14.83 -2.02
CA ALA A 352 -10.41 14.89 -3.16
C ALA A 352 -9.75 15.15 -4.53
N SER A 353 -9.77 14.14 -5.39
CA SER A 353 -9.84 14.36 -6.83
C SER A 353 -11.13 15.11 -7.16
N THR A 354 -11.15 16.42 -6.91
CA THR A 354 -11.97 17.31 -7.72
C THR A 354 -11.13 17.61 -8.97
N SER A 355 -11.33 16.79 -9.99
CA SER A 355 -10.97 17.14 -11.35
C SER A 355 -11.76 18.40 -11.75
N SER A 356 -11.23 19.57 -11.38
CA SER A 356 -11.52 20.83 -12.03
C SER A 356 -10.24 21.31 -12.67
N VAL A 357 -9.91 20.66 -13.80
CA VAL A 357 -8.96 21.21 -14.76
C VAL A 357 -9.53 22.57 -15.17
N ALA A 358 -8.89 23.64 -14.70
CA ALA A 358 -9.11 24.98 -15.20
C ALA A 358 -8.74 24.96 -16.69
N TRP A 359 -9.75 24.83 -17.54
CA TRP A 359 -9.61 25.03 -18.97
C TRP A 359 -9.15 26.47 -19.19
N GLY A 360 -7.86 26.65 -19.44
CA GLY A 360 -7.35 27.86 -20.05
C GLY A 360 -8.06 28.05 -21.38
N LEU A 361 -9.01 28.98 -21.40
CA LEU A 361 -9.59 29.54 -22.63
C LEU A 361 -8.45 30.17 -23.42
N GLY A 362 -7.85 29.36 -24.29
CA GLY A 362 -7.03 29.81 -25.40
C GLY A 362 -7.89 30.72 -26.27
N LEU A 363 -7.68 32.02 -26.09
CA LEU A 363 -8.26 33.08 -26.90
C LEU A 363 -7.84 32.83 -28.36
N LEU A 364 -8.71 32.19 -29.16
CA LEU A 364 -8.57 32.19 -30.61
C LEU A 364 -8.75 33.64 -31.08
N ALA A 365 -7.64 34.32 -31.29
CA ALA A 365 -7.60 35.56 -32.04
C ALA A 365 -7.99 35.25 -33.49
N ALA A 366 -9.27 35.44 -33.81
CA ALA A 366 -9.73 35.51 -35.19
C ALA A 366 -9.08 36.72 -35.86
N GLY A 367 -8.06 36.46 -36.68
CA GLY A 367 -7.49 37.43 -37.59
C GLY A 367 -8.53 37.90 -38.59
N LEU A 368 -9.10 39.08 -38.33
CA LEU A 368 -9.95 39.79 -39.28
C LEU A 368 -9.06 40.37 -40.38
N THR A 369 -8.87 39.61 -41.46
CA THR A 369 -8.21 40.09 -42.67
C THR A 369 -9.10 41.13 -43.35
N LEU A 370 -8.75 42.40 -43.24
CA LEU A 370 -9.31 43.49 -44.04
C LEU A 370 -9.00 43.23 -45.53
N LEU A 371 -9.97 42.71 -46.29
CA LEU A 371 -9.93 42.82 -47.75
C LEU A 371 -10.39 44.23 -48.14
N GLY A 372 -9.42 45.04 -48.57
CA GLY A 372 -9.64 46.26 -49.30
C GLY A 372 -10.36 45.98 -50.62
N GLY A 373 -11.63 46.40 -50.70
CA GLY A 373 -12.44 46.35 -51.91
C GLY A 373 -12.91 47.75 -52.29
N MET A 374 -12.03 48.55 -52.89
CA MET A 374 -12.38 49.79 -53.56
C MET A 374 -13.39 49.51 -54.69
N ARG A 375 -14.63 49.99 -54.58
CA ARG A 375 -15.47 50.25 -55.77
C ARG A 375 -16.28 51.53 -55.61
N ARG A 376 -15.78 52.58 -56.26
CA ARG A 376 -16.52 53.80 -56.62
C ARG A 376 -17.74 53.41 -57.46
N ARG A 377 -18.92 53.92 -57.10
CA ARG A 377 -19.92 54.36 -58.09
C ARG A 377 -20.59 55.65 -57.63
N ARG A 378 -20.35 56.69 -58.43
CA ARG A 378 -20.99 58.01 -58.39
C ARG A 378 -22.38 57.94 -59.04
N ARG A 379 -23.33 58.69 -58.47
CA ARG A 379 -24.46 59.42 -59.09
C ARG A 379 -25.50 58.53 -59.83
N ARG A 380 -26.82 58.73 -59.75
CA ARG A 380 -27.67 59.87 -59.39
C ARG A 380 -28.87 59.36 -58.60
#